data_AF-A0A0K1Q8F4-F1
#
_entry.id   AF-A0A0K1Q8F4-F1
#
_cell.length_a   1.000
_cell.length_b   1.000
_cell.length_c   1.000
_cell.angle_alpha   90.00
_cell.angle_beta   90.00
_cell.angle_gamma   90.00
#
_symmetry.space_group_name_H-M   'P 1'
#
loop_
_entity.id
_entity.type
_entity.pdbx_description
1 polymer ?
#
loop_
_entity_poly.entity_id
_entity_poly.type
_entity_poly.pdbx_seq_one_letter_code
_entity_poly.pdbx_strand_id
1 'polypeptide(L)'
;MGKAGRVGIVTTTVLLVGCAGRKAAEAPSASAPAQAGYAEAAPPGAYPSSPSAYPQQAQAGAALPSSIAPGRPAVQAAARDLDASQRELDVAAGDCHNACRALGSMDRAAGHLCALVQGDDDVRRCEDAKTRVYSARSRVKNTCGACEGGPSVERNDPIPSTK
;
A
#
# COMPACT_ATOMS: atom_id res chain seq x y z
N MET A 1 40.10 27.06 -21.79
CA MET A 1 39.53 27.88 -20.68
C MET A 1 38.61 26.98 -19.86
N GLY A 2 39.05 26.62 -18.65
CA GLY A 2 38.46 25.57 -17.85
C GLY A 2 37.29 26.02 -16.97
N LYS A 3 36.44 25.06 -16.62
CA LYS A 3 35.65 25.09 -15.39
C LYS A 3 35.79 23.74 -14.70
N ALA A 4 36.68 23.70 -13.71
CA ALA A 4 36.76 22.63 -12.74
C ALA A 4 35.50 22.69 -11.84
N GLY A 5 34.62 21.70 -11.99
CA GLY A 5 33.46 21.52 -11.12
C GLY A 5 33.89 20.83 -9.83
N ARG A 6 33.64 21.50 -8.70
CA ARG A 6 34.02 21.06 -7.35
C ARG A 6 33.27 19.79 -6.97
N VAL A 7 34.02 18.73 -6.67
CA VAL A 7 33.52 17.50 -6.05
C VAL A 7 33.29 17.77 -4.56
N GLY A 8 32.03 17.92 -4.17
CA GLY A 8 31.62 17.99 -2.77
C GLY A 8 31.58 16.60 -2.17
N ILE A 9 32.59 16.24 -1.40
CA ILE A 9 32.62 15.00 -0.62
C ILE A 9 31.66 15.17 0.55
N VAL A 10 30.47 14.56 0.46
CA VAL A 10 29.52 14.46 1.57
C VAL A 10 29.91 13.26 2.42
N THR A 11 30.73 13.51 3.45
CA THR A 11 31.10 12.53 4.47
C THR A 11 29.85 12.17 5.28
N THR A 12 29.17 11.08 4.90
CA THR A 12 28.01 10.56 5.62
C THR A 12 28.50 9.69 6.76
N THR A 13 28.51 10.26 7.97
CA THR A 13 28.83 9.55 9.21
C THR A 13 27.74 8.52 9.49
N VAL A 14 28.05 7.24 9.28
CA VAL A 14 27.18 6.11 9.62
C VAL A 14 27.27 5.89 11.14
N LEU A 15 26.28 6.36 11.88
CA LEU A 15 26.07 5.96 13.28
C LEU A 15 25.38 4.58 13.30
N LEU A 16 26.21 3.54 13.45
CA LEU A 16 25.78 2.19 13.81
C LEU A 16 25.28 2.20 15.26
N VAL A 17 23.98 2.41 15.45
CA VAL A 17 23.31 2.10 16.72
C VAL A 17 22.95 0.61 16.69
N GLY A 18 23.70 -0.17 17.46
CA GLY A 18 23.46 -1.59 17.66
C GLY A 18 22.24 -1.86 18.53
N CYS A 19 21.35 -2.72 18.06
CA CYS A 19 20.42 -3.45 18.92
C CYS A 19 21.04 -4.80 19.28
N ALA A 20 21.73 -4.85 20.43
CA ALA A 20 22.01 -6.09 21.13
C ALA A 20 20.77 -6.46 21.97
N GLY A 21 20.03 -7.49 21.56
CA GLY A 21 18.89 -8.05 22.30
C GLY A 21 18.69 -9.50 21.87
N ARG A 22 19.46 -10.43 22.45
CA ARG A 22 19.07 -11.32 23.56
C ARG A 22 18.24 -12.54 23.13
N LYS A 23 18.95 -13.67 23.15
CA LYS A 23 18.64 -14.89 23.92
C LYS A 23 17.42 -15.71 23.47
N ALA A 24 17.74 -16.89 22.95
CA ALA A 24 16.84 -18.03 22.83
C ALA A 24 16.17 -18.35 24.18
N ALA A 25 14.85 -18.51 24.14
CA ALA A 25 14.04 -19.15 25.18
C ALA A 25 12.98 -19.99 24.47
N GLU A 26 13.26 -21.29 24.42
CA GLU A 26 12.36 -22.37 24.81
C GLU A 26 10.85 -22.20 24.53
N ALA A 27 10.32 -23.06 23.67
CA ALA A 27 8.90 -23.32 23.55
C ALA A 27 8.34 -23.99 24.82
N PRO A 28 7.07 -23.72 25.15
CA PRO A 28 6.18 -24.79 25.57
C PRO A 28 4.96 -24.92 24.67
N SER A 29 4.65 -26.18 24.38
CA SER A 29 3.39 -26.69 23.85
C SER A 29 2.17 -26.31 24.69
N ALA A 30 1.02 -26.35 24.00
CA ALA A 30 -0.32 -26.68 24.49
C ALA A 30 -1.14 -25.58 25.19
N SER A 31 -2.22 -25.16 24.51
CA SER A 31 -3.60 -25.47 24.92
C SER A 31 -4.58 -25.14 23.79
N ALA A 32 -5.36 -26.15 23.40
CA ALA A 32 -6.52 -26.01 22.52
C ALA A 32 -7.73 -25.48 23.30
N PRO A 33 -8.65 -24.75 22.66
CA PRO A 33 -10.06 -24.78 23.05
C PRO A 33 -10.82 -25.74 22.13
N ALA A 34 -11.27 -26.86 22.72
CA ALA A 34 -12.40 -27.60 22.19
C ALA A 34 -13.68 -26.82 22.52
N GLN A 35 -14.40 -26.36 21.50
CA GLN A 35 -15.84 -26.09 21.62
C GLN A 35 -16.57 -26.90 20.55
N ALA A 36 -17.19 -27.98 21.03
CA ALA A 36 -18.21 -28.74 20.32
C ALA A 36 -19.58 -28.22 20.73
N GLY A 37 -20.48 -28.12 19.76
CA GLY A 37 -21.90 -27.74 19.94
C GLY A 37 -22.24 -26.54 19.05
N TYR A 38 -23.20 -26.58 18.13
CA TYR A 38 -24.34 -27.47 17.91
C TYR A 38 -24.77 -27.27 16.44
N ALA A 39 -25.19 -28.34 15.77
CA ALA A 39 -25.91 -28.25 14.51
C ALA A 39 -27.34 -27.78 14.81
N GLU A 40 -27.75 -26.65 14.23
CA GLU A 40 -29.15 -26.31 14.06
C GLU A 40 -29.44 -26.23 12.56
N ALA A 41 -30.26 -27.17 12.09
CA ALA A 41 -30.71 -27.26 10.72
C ALA A 41 -31.63 -26.06 10.40
N ALA A 42 -31.19 -25.19 9.49
CA ALA A 42 -32.04 -24.14 8.93
C ALA A 42 -32.77 -24.65 7.65
N PRO A 43 -34.06 -24.31 7.46
CA PRO A 43 -34.87 -24.75 6.33
C PRO A 43 -34.44 -24.10 4.99
N PRO A 44 -34.72 -24.73 3.83
CA PRO A 44 -34.51 -24.13 2.52
C PRO A 44 -35.58 -23.06 2.25
N GLY A 45 -35.29 -21.82 2.67
CA GLY A 45 -36.05 -20.63 2.32
C GLY A 45 -35.31 -19.82 1.26
N ALA A 46 -35.79 -19.90 0.02
CA ALA A 46 -35.36 -19.05 -1.07
C ALA A 46 -35.71 -17.57 -0.81
N TYR A 47 -34.71 -16.69 -0.71
CA TYR A 47 -34.85 -15.26 -0.98
C TYR A 47 -33.53 -14.70 -1.54
N PRO A 48 -33.55 -13.95 -2.67
CA PRO A 48 -32.38 -13.22 -3.17
C PRO A 48 -32.12 -12.03 -2.24
N SER A 49 -31.19 -12.19 -1.31
CA SER A 49 -30.74 -11.10 -0.45
C SER A 49 -29.93 -10.10 -1.25
N SER A 50 -30.51 -8.90 -1.38
CA SER A 50 -29.92 -7.67 -1.88
C SER A 50 -28.45 -7.48 -1.50
N PRO A 51 -27.64 -6.85 -2.37
CA PRO A 51 -26.24 -6.59 -2.11
C PRO A 51 -26.10 -5.80 -0.80
N SER A 52 -25.37 -6.41 0.15
CA SER A 52 -24.93 -5.77 1.37
C SER A 52 -24.38 -4.39 1.06
N ALA A 53 -24.97 -3.40 1.73
CA ALA A 53 -24.51 -2.04 1.73
C ALA A 53 -23.00 -2.01 1.97
N TYR A 54 -22.24 -1.67 0.92
CA TYR A 54 -20.91 -1.13 1.07
C TYR A 54 -21.01 -0.02 2.13
N PRO A 55 -20.05 0.10 3.08
CA PRO A 55 -19.90 1.35 3.77
C PRO A 55 -19.69 2.39 2.68
N GLN A 56 -20.74 3.15 2.42
CA GLN A 56 -20.73 4.37 1.65
C GLN A 56 -19.65 5.18 2.35
N GLN A 57 -18.43 5.18 1.81
CA GLN A 57 -17.49 6.24 2.11
C GLN A 57 -18.30 7.48 1.82
N ALA A 58 -18.71 8.17 2.89
CA ALA A 58 -19.48 9.37 2.80
C ALA A 58 -18.66 10.31 1.94
N GLN A 59 -18.99 10.35 0.64
CA GLN A 59 -18.68 11.45 -0.23
C GLN A 59 -19.50 12.59 0.36
N ALA A 60 -18.96 13.18 1.43
CA ALA A 60 -19.49 14.40 1.98
C ALA A 60 -19.55 15.36 0.80
N GLY A 61 -20.77 15.67 0.38
CA GLY A 61 -21.08 16.74 -0.55
C GLY A 61 -20.68 18.04 0.11
N ALA A 62 -19.37 18.30 0.16
CA ALA A 62 -18.83 19.59 0.52
C ALA A 62 -19.08 20.49 -0.68
N ALA A 63 -19.87 21.52 -0.45
CA ALA A 63 -20.13 22.63 -1.35
C ALA A 63 -18.86 23.01 -2.12
N LEU A 64 -18.97 23.07 -3.44
CA LEU A 64 -17.90 23.36 -4.39
C LEU A 64 -17.16 24.66 -3.98
N PRO A 65 -15.89 24.61 -3.54
CA PRO A 65 -15.08 25.82 -3.51
C PRO A 65 -14.68 26.14 -4.95
N SER A 66 -15.33 27.16 -5.51
CA SER A 66 -14.92 27.76 -6.78
C SER A 66 -13.46 28.24 -6.67
N SER A 67 -12.65 27.85 -7.66
CA SER A 67 -11.30 28.37 -7.92
C SER A 67 -10.15 27.80 -7.07
N ILE A 68 -10.09 26.48 -6.88
CA ILE A 68 -8.82 25.80 -6.57
C ILE A 68 -8.15 25.44 -7.89
N ALA A 69 -6.87 25.82 -8.06
CA ALA A 69 -6.07 25.44 -9.22
C ALA A 69 -6.24 23.93 -9.53
N PRO A 70 -6.52 23.53 -10.79
CA PRO A 70 -7.10 22.23 -11.14
C PRO A 70 -6.26 20.97 -10.85
N GLY A 71 -5.08 21.09 -10.21
CA GLY A 71 -4.20 19.94 -9.92
C GLY A 71 -4.06 19.57 -8.43
N ARG A 72 -4.14 20.52 -7.51
CA ARG A 72 -3.79 20.28 -6.09
C ARG A 72 -4.70 19.31 -5.33
N PRO A 73 -6.04 19.37 -5.46
CA PRO A 73 -6.90 18.44 -4.73
C PRO A 73 -6.75 17.00 -5.26
N ALA A 74 -6.49 16.82 -6.56
CA ALA A 74 -6.30 15.51 -7.17
C ALA A 74 -5.02 14.82 -6.70
N VAL A 75 -3.90 15.56 -6.61
CA VAL A 75 -2.64 15.03 -6.07
C VAL A 75 -2.81 14.63 -4.59
N GLN A 76 -3.53 15.45 -3.81
CA GLN A 76 -3.76 15.15 -2.40
C GLN A 76 -4.67 13.93 -2.20
N ALA A 77 -5.67 13.75 -3.06
CA ALA A 77 -6.52 12.56 -3.06
C ALA A 77 -5.71 11.29 -3.40
N ALA A 78 -4.88 11.33 -4.44
CA ALA A 78 -4.01 10.21 -4.81
C ALA A 78 -3.01 9.86 -3.71
N ALA A 79 -2.45 10.86 -3.02
CA ALA A 79 -1.56 10.64 -1.88
C ALA A 79 -2.27 9.97 -0.69
N ARG A 80 -3.53 10.33 -0.43
CA ARG A 80 -4.35 9.67 0.62
C ARG A 80 -4.69 8.23 0.27
N ASP A 81 -4.98 7.95 -1.00
CA ASP A 81 -5.25 6.59 -1.48
C ASP A 81 -4.02 5.68 -1.35
N LEU A 82 -2.83 6.22 -1.64
CA LEU A 82 -1.56 5.55 -1.36
C LEU A 82 -1.36 5.22 0.12
N ASP A 83 -1.61 6.18 1.03
CA ASP A 83 -1.48 5.96 2.48
C ASP A 83 -2.48 4.92 2.99
N ALA A 84 -3.73 4.98 2.51
CA ALA A 84 -4.76 4.01 2.85
C ALA A 84 -4.37 2.60 2.40
N SER A 85 -3.95 2.46 1.13
CA SER A 85 -3.53 1.18 0.57
C SER A 85 -2.28 0.63 1.27
N GLN A 86 -1.37 1.49 1.73
CA GLN A 86 -0.20 1.10 2.50
C GLN A 86 -0.58 0.53 3.87
N ARG A 87 -1.58 1.12 4.55
CA ARG A 87 -2.10 0.58 5.82
C ARG A 87 -2.83 -0.74 5.61
N GLU A 88 -3.62 -0.86 4.55
CA GLU A 88 -4.28 -2.11 4.19
C GLU A 88 -3.26 -3.23 3.94
N LEU A 89 -2.15 -2.93 3.26
CA LEU A 89 -1.06 -3.87 3.05
C LEU A 89 -0.41 -4.33 4.36
N ASP A 90 -0.19 -3.41 5.30
CA ASP A 90 0.43 -3.70 6.60
C ASP A 90 -0.46 -4.61 7.45
N VAL A 91 -1.77 -4.33 7.47
CA VAL A 91 -2.77 -5.18 8.12
C VAL A 91 -2.89 -6.54 7.44
N ALA A 92 -2.82 -6.58 6.10
CA ALA A 92 -2.94 -7.78 5.30
C ALA A 92 -1.64 -8.60 5.18
N ALA A 93 -0.58 -8.28 5.94
CA ALA A 93 0.73 -8.92 5.81
C ALA A 93 0.72 -10.45 6.03
N GLY A 94 -0.36 -11.03 6.59
CA GLY A 94 -0.57 -12.48 6.71
C GLY A 94 -1.48 -13.10 5.63
N ASP A 95 -2.23 -12.30 4.88
CA ASP A 95 -3.24 -12.75 3.92
C ASP A 95 -2.86 -12.36 2.50
N CYS A 96 -2.22 -13.28 1.77
CA CYS A 96 -1.65 -13.00 0.45
C CYS A 96 -2.63 -12.43 -0.57
N HIS A 97 -3.87 -12.91 -0.59
CA HIS A 97 -4.90 -12.36 -1.47
C HIS A 97 -5.19 -10.87 -1.18
N ASN A 98 -5.33 -10.52 0.10
CA ASN A 98 -5.58 -9.14 0.52
C ASN A 98 -4.34 -8.25 0.31
N ALA A 99 -3.15 -8.77 0.57
CA ALA A 99 -1.89 -8.07 0.31
C ALA A 99 -1.70 -7.77 -1.18
N CYS A 100 -1.96 -8.74 -2.06
CA CYS A 100 -1.90 -8.54 -3.52
C CYS A 100 -2.94 -7.52 -4.01
N ARG A 101 -4.15 -7.55 -3.45
CA ARG A 101 -5.19 -6.54 -3.75
C ARG A 101 -4.75 -5.14 -3.33
N ALA A 102 -4.24 -4.99 -2.10
CA ALA A 102 -3.75 -3.72 -1.58
C ALA A 102 -2.56 -3.19 -2.39
N LEU A 103 -1.62 -4.08 -2.77
CA LEU A 103 -0.51 -3.74 -3.64
C LEU A 103 -1.00 -3.19 -5.00
N GLY A 104 -2.02 -3.81 -5.58
CA GLY A 104 -2.62 -3.32 -6.82
C GLY A 104 -3.27 -1.95 -6.69
N SER A 105 -3.87 -1.65 -5.53
CA SER A 105 -4.39 -0.30 -5.23
C SER A 105 -3.25 0.71 -5.09
N MET A 106 -2.17 0.37 -4.37
CA MET A 106 -0.98 1.22 -4.27
C MET A 106 -0.38 1.55 -5.64
N ASP A 107 -0.30 0.56 -6.53
CA ASP A 107 0.29 0.69 -7.86
C ASP A 107 -0.51 1.65 -8.76
N ARG A 108 -1.85 1.52 -8.76
CA ARG A 108 -2.74 2.46 -9.46
C ARG A 108 -2.68 3.87 -8.88
N ALA A 109 -2.70 3.99 -7.55
CA ALA A 109 -2.64 5.28 -6.88
C ALA A 109 -1.31 6.01 -7.15
N ALA A 110 -0.19 5.28 -7.16
CA ALA A 110 1.11 5.81 -7.57
C ALA A 110 1.12 6.22 -9.05
N GLY A 111 0.59 5.39 -9.95
CA GLY A 111 0.45 5.73 -11.37
C GLY A 111 -0.35 7.01 -11.59
N HIS A 112 -1.48 7.16 -10.89
CA HIS A 112 -2.32 8.36 -10.95
C HIS A 112 -1.62 9.59 -10.37
N LEU A 113 -0.92 9.45 -9.23
CA LEU A 113 -0.15 10.55 -8.65
C LEU A 113 0.94 11.02 -9.61
N CYS A 114 1.67 10.10 -10.22
CA CYS A 114 2.72 10.38 -11.20
C CYS A 114 2.18 11.01 -12.50
N ALA A 115 0.95 10.68 -12.91
CA ALA A 115 0.30 11.29 -14.07
C ALA A 115 -0.08 12.75 -13.85
N LEU A 116 -0.31 13.16 -12.59
CA LEU A 116 -0.72 14.52 -12.22
C LEU A 116 0.46 15.49 -11.98
N VAL A 117 1.70 14.99 -12.05
CA VAL A 117 2.92 15.75 -11.74
C VAL A 117 3.14 16.87 -12.74
N GLN A 118 3.16 18.12 -12.26
CA GLN A 118 3.39 19.31 -13.09
C GLN A 118 4.52 20.21 -12.54
N GLY A 119 5.11 19.89 -11.38
CA GLY A 119 6.20 20.67 -10.78
C GLY A 119 7.13 19.84 -9.91
N ASP A 120 8.28 20.40 -9.52
CA ASP A 120 9.36 19.70 -8.81
C ASP A 120 8.91 19.04 -7.50
N ASP A 121 8.03 19.69 -6.74
CA ASP A 121 7.48 19.12 -5.50
C ASP A 121 6.64 17.86 -5.77
N ASP A 122 5.85 17.85 -6.84
CA ASP A 122 5.03 16.70 -7.21
C ASP A 122 5.90 15.58 -7.81
N VAL A 123 7.00 15.91 -8.51
CA VAL A 123 8.00 14.93 -8.95
C VAL A 123 8.56 14.18 -7.74
N ARG A 124 8.95 14.91 -6.68
CA ARG A 124 9.47 14.28 -5.45
C ARG A 124 8.43 13.37 -4.78
N ARG A 125 7.16 13.74 -4.82
CA ARG A 125 6.06 12.89 -4.31
C ARG A 125 5.85 11.65 -5.15
N CYS A 126 5.93 11.76 -6.48
CA CYS A 126 5.87 10.61 -7.37
C CYS A 126 7.03 9.63 -7.13
N GLU A 127 8.25 10.13 -6.96
CA GLU A 127 9.41 9.28 -6.67
C GLU A 127 9.31 8.60 -5.28
N ASP A 128 8.79 9.30 -4.26
CA ASP A 128 8.48 8.70 -2.96
C ASP A 128 7.41 7.60 -3.08
N ALA A 129 6.33 7.87 -3.80
CA ALA A 129 5.26 6.91 -4.08
C ALA A 129 5.79 5.65 -4.78
N LYS A 130 6.63 5.81 -5.81
CA LYS A 130 7.29 4.70 -6.52
C LYS A 130 8.15 3.87 -5.56
N THR A 131 8.95 4.52 -4.72
CA THR A 131 9.78 3.85 -3.71
C THR A 131 8.96 3.01 -2.73
N ARG A 132 7.78 3.52 -2.31
CA ARG A 132 6.84 2.77 -1.47
C ARG A 132 6.26 1.56 -2.18
N VAL A 133 5.84 1.69 -3.44
CA VAL A 133 5.33 0.57 -4.25
C VAL A 133 6.43 -0.49 -4.43
N TYR A 134 7.67 -0.11 -4.74
CA TYR A 134 8.77 -1.07 -4.85
C TYR A 134 9.04 -1.82 -3.55
N SER A 135 8.96 -1.13 -2.41
CA SER A 135 9.11 -1.73 -1.09
C SER A 135 7.95 -2.69 -0.78
N ALA A 136 6.72 -2.31 -1.12
CA ALA A 136 5.54 -3.15 -1.00
C ALA A 136 5.63 -4.41 -1.87
N ARG A 137 6.03 -4.28 -3.15
CA ARG A 137 6.28 -5.41 -4.05
C ARG A 137 7.31 -6.38 -3.46
N SER A 138 8.43 -5.87 -2.93
CA SER A 138 9.42 -6.73 -2.27
C SER A 138 8.87 -7.47 -1.05
N ARG A 139 8.02 -6.82 -0.24
CA ARG A 139 7.37 -7.48 0.90
C ARG A 139 6.42 -8.58 0.43
N VAL A 140 5.51 -8.27 -0.50
CA VAL A 140 4.55 -9.26 -1.03
C VAL A 140 5.28 -10.42 -1.71
N LYS A 141 6.33 -10.16 -2.48
CA LYS A 141 7.16 -11.20 -3.08
C LYS A 141 7.81 -12.10 -2.03
N ASN A 142 8.33 -11.53 -0.94
CA ASN A 142 8.96 -12.31 0.12
C ASN A 142 7.96 -13.13 0.94
N THR A 143 6.76 -12.60 1.18
CA THR A 143 5.73 -13.26 1.99
C THR A 143 4.90 -14.27 1.18
N CYS A 144 4.55 -13.92 -0.05
CA CYS A 144 3.55 -14.64 -0.87
C CYS A 144 4.15 -15.28 -2.13
N GLY A 145 5.37 -14.91 -2.52
CA GLY A 145 6.00 -15.37 -3.76
C GLY A 145 5.46 -14.67 -5.01
N ALA A 146 4.17 -14.88 -5.30
CA ALA A 146 3.49 -14.35 -6.48
C ALA A 146 2.03 -13.93 -6.17
N CYS A 147 1.45 -13.09 -7.04
CA CYS A 147 0.03 -12.72 -7.00
C CYS A 147 -0.71 -13.35 -8.19
N GLU A 148 -1.60 -14.32 -7.95
CA GLU A 148 -2.39 -14.94 -9.03
C GLU A 148 -3.41 -13.94 -9.60
N GLY A 149 -3.30 -13.64 -10.90
CA GLY A 149 -4.16 -12.66 -11.57
C GLY A 149 -4.00 -11.22 -11.07
N GLY A 150 -2.97 -10.95 -10.27
CA GLY A 150 -2.71 -9.66 -9.63
C GLY A 150 -1.65 -8.81 -10.35
N PRO A 151 -1.26 -7.66 -9.76
CA PRO A 151 -0.16 -6.85 -10.26
C PRO A 151 1.15 -7.62 -10.20
N SER A 152 2.07 -7.32 -11.14
CA SER A 152 3.42 -7.90 -11.12
C SER A 152 4.15 -7.53 -9.83
N VAL A 153 4.67 -8.54 -9.14
CA VAL A 153 5.47 -8.39 -7.91
C VAL A 153 6.95 -8.15 -8.21
N GLU A 154 7.33 -8.23 -9.49
CA GLU A 154 8.67 -7.91 -9.97
C GLU A 154 9.00 -6.44 -9.72
N ARG A 155 10.18 -6.23 -9.14
CA ARG A 155 10.65 -4.91 -8.72
C ARG A 155 10.87 -3.96 -9.91
N ASN A 156 11.18 -4.51 -11.08
CA ASN A 156 11.56 -3.72 -12.25
C ASN A 156 10.40 -3.47 -13.22
N ASP A 157 9.19 -3.98 -12.94
CA ASP A 157 8.07 -3.72 -13.83
C ASP A 157 7.67 -2.24 -13.79
N PRO A 158 7.50 -1.60 -14.95
CA PRO A 158 7.08 -0.21 -15.02
C PRO A 158 5.72 -0.03 -14.32
N ILE A 159 5.57 1.05 -13.57
CA ILE A 159 4.28 1.40 -12.98
C ILE A 159 3.33 1.79 -14.13
N PRO A 160 2.15 1.16 -14.26
CA PRO A 160 1.17 1.50 -15.27
C PRO A 160 0.70 2.94 -15.05
N SER A 161 1.19 3.84 -15.91
CA SER A 161 0.61 5.17 -16.02
C SER A 161 -0.70 5.03 -16.79
N THR A 162 -1.83 5.07 -16.06
CA THR A 162 -3.15 5.19 -16.67
C THR A 162 -3.17 6.47 -17.51
N LYS A 163 -3.25 6.32 -18.83
CA LYS A 163 -3.26 7.42 -19.81
C LYS A 163 -4.68 7.88 -20.10
#